data_AF-A0A9E6SHK9-F1
#
_entry.id   AF-A0A9E6SHK9-F1
#
_cell.length_a   1.000
_cell.length_b   1.000
_cell.length_c   1.000
_cell.angle_alpha   90.00
_cell.angle_beta   90.00
_cell.angle_gamma   90.00
#
_symmetry.space_group_name_H-M   'P 1'
#
loop_
_entity.id
_entity.type
_entity.pdbx_description
1 polymer ?
#
loop_
_entity_poly.entity_id
_entity_poly.type
_entity_poly.pdbx_seq_one_letter_code
_entity_poly.pdbx_strand_id
1 'polypeptide(L)'
;VIGQMVQAFDVIFVDRTPSKSKKAQQDLLAALRGGDRICVFPEGTTNDGQNLKPFKPTLFSLAEQWDGDTPLAVQPIAIAYRCADGAPITAAQWPHIAWFGDQYLISHLWIFSGFKRIDVVVHCLPPLHLGEHYEHRKALAQAAYDSIAQHMS
;
A
#
# COMPACT_ATOMS: atom_id res chain seq x y z
N VAL A 1 -15.32 6.68 12.37
CA VAL A 1 -15.76 7.45 11.18
C VAL A 1 -14.52 7.91 10.40
N ILE A 2 -13.92 7.04 9.56
CA ILE A 2 -12.98 7.42 8.49
C ILE A 2 -13.73 7.58 7.15
N GLY A 3 -15.01 7.23 7.11
CA GLY A 3 -15.81 7.20 5.89
C GLY A 3 -16.03 8.57 5.22
N GLN A 4 -15.58 9.69 5.78
CA GLN A 4 -15.87 11.02 5.24
C GLN A 4 -14.64 11.82 4.75
N MET A 5 -13.39 11.44 5.09
CA MET A 5 -12.19 12.13 4.57
C MET A 5 -11.46 11.36 3.47
N VAL A 6 -11.85 10.12 3.19
CA VAL A 6 -11.29 9.32 2.07
C VAL A 6 -12.22 9.33 0.85
N GLN A 7 -13.40 9.96 0.94
CA GLN A 7 -14.28 10.21 -0.21
C GLN A 7 -13.66 11.13 -1.27
N ALA A 8 -12.53 11.81 -0.97
CA ALA A 8 -11.78 12.56 -1.97
C ALA A 8 -10.88 11.69 -2.88
N PHE A 9 -10.68 10.40 -2.55
CA PHE A 9 -9.75 9.50 -3.24
C PHE A 9 -10.36 8.17 -3.73
N ASP A 10 -11.68 7.99 -3.63
CA ASP A 10 -12.40 6.78 -4.10
C ASP A 10 -11.75 5.45 -3.64
N VAL A 11 -11.21 5.42 -2.41
CA VAL A 11 -10.47 4.26 -1.90
C VAL A 11 -11.43 3.25 -1.27
N ILE A 12 -11.54 2.08 -1.89
CA ILE A 12 -12.26 0.93 -1.33
C ILE A 12 -11.38 0.26 -0.26
N PHE A 13 -11.79 0.36 1.01
CA PHE A 13 -11.18 -0.43 2.10
C PHE A 13 -11.78 -1.83 2.12
N VAL A 14 -10.93 -2.86 1.98
CA VAL A 14 -11.36 -4.27 2.03
C VAL A 14 -11.20 -4.84 3.43
N ASP A 15 -12.34 -5.19 4.02
CA ASP A 15 -12.44 -5.80 5.34
C ASP A 15 -12.11 -7.32 5.29
N ARG A 16 -11.40 -7.82 6.30
CA ARG A 16 -10.66 -9.10 6.26
C ARG A 16 -11.31 -10.21 7.09
N THR A 17 -12.57 -10.50 6.85
CA THR A 17 -13.17 -11.72 7.39
C THR A 17 -12.93 -12.90 6.43
N PRO A 18 -12.28 -14.02 6.85
CA PRO A 18 -11.96 -15.14 5.97
C PRO A 18 -13.16 -15.76 5.24
N SER A 19 -14.36 -15.69 5.82
CA SER A 19 -15.59 -16.16 5.17
C SER A 19 -16.12 -15.24 4.05
N LYS A 20 -15.54 -14.04 3.87
CA LYS A 20 -15.96 -13.03 2.89
C LYS A 20 -14.89 -12.69 1.84
N SER A 21 -13.71 -13.32 1.87
CA SER A 21 -12.56 -12.92 1.03
C SER A 21 -12.83 -13.02 -0.47
N LYS A 22 -13.56 -14.04 -0.92
CA LYS A 22 -13.91 -14.23 -2.34
C LYS A 22 -14.86 -13.14 -2.84
N LYS A 23 -15.85 -12.77 -2.03
CA LYS A 23 -16.79 -11.69 -2.36
C LYS A 23 -16.05 -10.36 -2.46
N ALA A 24 -15.20 -10.06 -1.48
CA ALA A 24 -14.36 -8.86 -1.53
C ALA A 24 -13.48 -8.80 -2.78
N GLN A 25 -12.85 -9.91 -3.19
CA GLN A 25 -12.09 -9.95 -4.45
C GLN A 25 -12.97 -9.70 -5.68
N GLN A 26 -14.18 -10.24 -5.72
CA GLN A 26 -15.13 -9.98 -6.81
C GLN A 26 -15.55 -8.52 -6.86
N ASP A 27 -15.80 -7.89 -5.71
CA ASP A 27 -16.15 -6.47 -5.62
C ASP A 27 -14.99 -5.60 -6.13
N LEU A 28 -13.74 -5.94 -5.78
CA LEU A 28 -12.55 -5.25 -6.30
C LEU A 28 -12.38 -5.44 -7.81
N LEU A 29 -12.58 -6.65 -8.34
CA LEU A 29 -12.53 -6.87 -9.79
C LEU A 29 -13.64 -6.08 -10.50
N ALA A 30 -14.83 -6.00 -9.92
CA ALA A 30 -15.93 -5.20 -10.49
C ALA A 30 -15.57 -3.71 -10.52
N ALA A 31 -14.96 -3.18 -9.46
CA ALA A 31 -14.45 -1.81 -9.42
C ALA A 31 -13.38 -1.56 -10.50
N LEU A 32 -12.38 -2.45 -10.63
CA LEU A 32 -11.38 -2.36 -11.69
C LEU A 32 -12.00 -2.37 -13.09
N ARG A 33 -13.03 -3.22 -13.32
CA ARG A 33 -13.78 -3.25 -14.59
C ARG A 33 -14.59 -1.97 -14.82
N GLY A 34 -15.02 -1.32 -13.75
CA GLY A 34 -15.66 0.00 -13.77
C GLY A 34 -14.69 1.15 -14.08
N GLY A 35 -13.38 0.89 -14.10
CA GLY A 35 -12.33 1.89 -14.34
C GLY A 35 -11.70 2.46 -13.07
N ASP A 36 -12.08 1.94 -11.90
CA ASP A 36 -11.53 2.38 -10.62
C ASP A 36 -10.07 1.94 -10.47
N ARG A 37 -9.33 2.65 -9.62
CA ARG A 37 -7.97 2.30 -9.22
C ARG A 37 -7.96 1.84 -7.78
N ILE A 38 -7.28 0.72 -7.52
CA ILE A 38 -7.24 0.12 -6.19
C ILE A 38 -5.84 0.28 -5.60
N CYS A 39 -5.79 0.82 -4.38
CA CYS A 39 -4.58 0.84 -3.56
C CYS A 39 -4.65 -0.26 -2.50
N VAL A 40 -3.60 -1.07 -2.38
CA VAL A 40 -3.49 -2.14 -1.38
C VAL A 40 -2.20 -2.02 -0.60
N PHE A 41 -2.24 -2.37 0.68
CA PHE A 41 -1.06 -2.56 1.52
C PHE A 41 -0.69 -4.04 1.56
N PRO A 42 0.35 -4.46 0.81
CA PRO A 42 0.60 -5.87 0.53
C PRO A 42 1.14 -6.66 1.74
N GLU A 43 1.72 -6.00 2.74
CA GLU A 43 2.20 -6.61 4.00
C GLU A 43 1.06 -7.21 4.84
N GLY A 44 -0.14 -6.69 4.63
CA GLY A 44 -1.33 -7.24 5.24
C GLY A 44 -1.64 -6.79 6.66
N THR A 45 -0.98 -5.77 7.19
CA THR A 45 -1.28 -5.08 8.46
C THR A 45 -0.58 -3.72 8.44
N THR A 46 -1.10 -2.72 9.16
CA THR A 46 -0.33 -1.50 9.48
C THR A 46 0.94 -1.89 10.23
N ASN A 47 2.11 -1.42 9.79
CA ASN A 47 3.42 -1.87 10.28
C ASN A 47 4.28 -0.69 10.81
N ASP A 48 5.43 -1.02 11.43
CA ASP A 48 6.43 -0.11 12.00
C ASP A 48 7.04 0.92 11.07
N GLY A 49 6.84 0.77 9.75
CA GLY A 49 7.46 1.62 8.73
C GLY A 49 8.99 1.51 8.70
N GLN A 50 9.59 0.64 9.52
CA GLN A 50 11.03 0.48 9.66
C GLN A 50 11.55 -0.67 8.83
N ASN A 51 10.77 -1.75 8.70
CA ASN A 51 11.15 -2.91 7.91
C ASN A 51 10.04 -3.26 6.92
N LEU A 52 10.40 -3.36 5.65
CA LEU A 52 9.51 -3.87 4.61
C LEU A 52 9.20 -5.34 4.91
N LYS A 53 7.93 -5.69 5.06
CA LYS A 53 7.52 -7.09 5.29
C LYS A 53 7.24 -7.81 3.97
N PRO A 54 7.35 -9.16 3.94
CA PRO A 54 7.00 -9.94 2.76
C PRO A 54 5.59 -9.64 2.28
N PHE A 55 5.45 -9.42 0.98
CA PHE A 55 4.16 -9.12 0.37
C PHE A 55 3.30 -10.37 0.30
N LYS A 56 2.03 -10.26 0.72
CA LYS A 56 1.05 -11.34 0.65
C LYS A 56 0.63 -11.55 -0.81
N PRO A 57 0.98 -12.66 -1.46
CA PRO A 57 0.68 -12.85 -2.88
C PRO A 57 -0.82 -12.92 -3.18
N THR A 58 -1.65 -13.21 -2.19
CA THR A 58 -3.11 -13.26 -2.32
C THR A 58 -3.73 -11.92 -2.73
N LEU A 59 -3.06 -10.79 -2.46
CA LEU A 59 -3.53 -9.47 -2.91
C LEU A 59 -3.23 -9.23 -4.40
N PHE A 60 -2.23 -9.92 -4.95
CA PHE A 60 -1.87 -9.88 -6.36
C PHE A 60 -2.70 -10.86 -7.21
N SER A 61 -3.57 -11.66 -6.60
CA SER A 61 -4.45 -12.57 -7.36
C SER A 61 -5.48 -11.84 -8.21
N LEU A 62 -5.72 -10.54 -7.95
CA LEU A 62 -6.55 -9.70 -8.82
C LEU A 62 -5.96 -9.61 -10.23
N ALA A 63 -4.63 -9.57 -10.35
CA ALA A 63 -3.96 -9.54 -11.65
C ALA A 63 -4.13 -10.87 -12.41
N GLU A 64 -4.18 -12.01 -11.71
CA GLU A 64 -4.43 -13.32 -12.34
C GLU A 64 -5.89 -13.51 -12.75
N GLN A 65 -6.82 -12.94 -11.98
CA GLN A 65 -8.27 -13.04 -12.23
C GLN A 65 -8.79 -11.95 -13.17
N TRP A 66 -7.94 -11.00 -13.53
CA TRP A 66 -8.29 -9.91 -14.42
C TRP A 66 -8.48 -10.42 -15.86
N ASP A 67 -9.60 -10.03 -16.45
CA ASP A 67 -10.05 -10.46 -17.77
C ASP A 67 -10.28 -9.29 -18.73
N GLY A 68 -9.75 -8.11 -18.43
CA GLY A 68 -9.81 -6.95 -19.33
C GLY A 68 -8.85 -7.05 -20.51
N ASP A 69 -9.10 -6.22 -21.54
CA ASP A 69 -8.37 -6.25 -22.82
C ASP A 69 -6.85 -6.03 -22.67
N THR A 70 -6.43 -5.30 -21.64
CA THR A 70 -5.02 -5.08 -21.31
C THR A 70 -4.67 -5.71 -19.96
N PRO A 71 -3.46 -6.28 -19.79
CA PRO A 71 -3.02 -6.79 -18.49
C PRO A 71 -3.16 -5.76 -17.37
N LEU A 72 -3.59 -6.22 -16.18
CA LEU A 72 -3.73 -5.33 -15.03
C LEU A 72 -2.35 -4.84 -14.57
N ALA A 73 -2.13 -3.53 -14.64
CA ALA A 73 -0.92 -2.91 -14.15
C ALA A 73 -0.93 -2.81 -12.62
N VAL A 74 0.12 -3.34 -12.00
CA VAL A 74 0.45 -3.15 -10.60
C VAL A 74 1.52 -2.08 -10.50
N GLN A 75 1.20 -0.96 -9.85
CA GLN A 75 2.09 0.17 -9.67
C GLN A 75 2.74 0.12 -8.27
N PRO A 76 4.03 -0.26 -8.14
CA PRO A 76 4.69 -0.21 -6.85
C PRO A 76 4.97 1.25 -6.48
N ILE A 77 4.67 1.61 -5.24
CA ILE A 77 4.93 2.94 -4.68
C ILE A 77 5.69 2.75 -3.38
N ALA A 78 6.90 3.30 -3.30
CA ALA A 78 7.69 3.33 -2.07
C ALA A 78 7.54 4.72 -1.41
N ILE A 79 7.27 4.74 -0.11
CA ILE A 79 7.18 5.95 0.69
C ILE A 79 8.28 5.89 1.75
N ALA A 80 9.19 6.86 1.74
CA ALA A 80 10.31 6.93 2.66
C ALA A 80 10.29 8.25 3.44
N TYR A 81 10.33 8.16 4.77
CA TYR A 81 10.49 9.32 5.65
C TYR A 81 11.99 9.58 5.86
N ARG A 82 12.48 10.73 5.41
CA ARG A 82 13.93 11.01 5.36
C ARG A 82 14.44 11.73 6.61
N CYS A 83 13.81 12.82 6.98
CA CYS A 83 14.21 13.61 8.14
C CYS A 83 13.00 14.28 8.80
N ALA A 84 13.14 14.56 10.08
CA ALA A 84 12.23 15.39 10.85
C ALA A 84 13.02 16.61 11.35
N ASP A 85 12.48 17.81 11.13
CA ASP A 85 13.10 19.08 11.51
C ASP A 85 14.55 19.24 11.01
N GLY A 86 14.85 18.71 9.84
CA GLY A 86 16.17 18.79 9.20
C GLY A 86 17.21 17.79 9.72
N ALA A 87 16.85 16.89 10.64
CA ALA A 87 17.72 15.84 11.16
C ALA A 87 17.17 14.43 10.85
N PRO A 88 18.05 13.41 10.69
CA PRO A 88 17.60 12.03 10.53
C PRO A 88 16.64 11.61 11.64
N ILE A 89 15.59 10.87 11.27
CA ILE A 89 14.59 10.39 12.23
C ILE A 89 15.27 9.42 13.19
N THR A 90 15.22 9.73 14.49
CA THR A 90 15.77 8.87 15.53
C THR A 90 14.83 7.71 15.87
N ALA A 91 15.36 6.64 16.44
CA ALA A 91 14.56 5.51 16.94
C ALA A 91 13.46 5.92 17.94
N ALA A 92 13.69 6.99 18.71
CA ALA A 92 12.69 7.54 19.63
C ALA A 92 11.58 8.32 18.92
N GLN A 93 11.87 8.90 17.76
CA GLN A 93 10.91 9.65 16.94
C GLN A 93 10.06 8.74 16.03
N TRP A 94 10.60 7.58 15.64
CA TRP A 94 9.91 6.63 14.74
C TRP A 94 8.50 6.25 15.18
N PRO A 95 8.23 5.89 16.46
CA PRO A 95 6.86 5.60 16.91
C PRO A 95 5.89 6.78 16.75
N HIS A 96 6.37 8.02 16.72
CA HIS A 96 5.55 9.20 16.50
C HIS A 96 5.25 9.47 15.02
N ILE A 97 6.04 8.91 14.10
CA ILE A 97 5.94 9.09 12.65
C ILE A 97 5.23 7.90 12.00
N ALA A 98 5.58 6.68 12.40
CA ALA A 98 4.96 5.44 11.99
C ALA A 98 4.22 4.83 13.18
N TRP A 99 2.93 5.15 13.33
CA TRP A 99 2.11 4.56 14.40
C TRP A 99 1.44 3.25 13.97
N PHE A 100 1.28 2.35 14.93
CA PHE A 100 0.80 0.97 14.79
C PHE A 100 -0.59 0.75 15.41
N GLY A 101 -1.42 -0.08 14.78
CA GLY A 101 -2.64 -0.64 15.39
C GLY A 101 -3.96 -0.12 14.83
N ASP A 102 -5.07 -0.62 15.37
CA ASP A 102 -6.48 -0.44 14.93
C ASP A 102 -7.06 0.97 15.16
N GLN A 103 -6.23 2.01 15.06
CA GLN A 103 -6.65 3.38 15.32
C GLN A 103 -6.88 4.15 14.02
N TYR A 104 -8.01 4.85 14.00
CA TYR A 104 -8.54 5.48 12.82
C TYR A 104 -7.65 6.65 12.34
N LEU A 105 -7.32 6.69 11.03
CA LEU A 105 -6.56 7.68 10.25
C LEU A 105 -6.79 9.17 10.62
N ILE A 106 -7.96 9.56 11.13
CA ILE A 106 -8.30 10.96 11.46
C ILE A 106 -7.72 11.43 12.80
N SER A 107 -7.35 10.51 13.70
CA SER A 107 -6.64 10.87 14.94
C SER A 107 -5.19 11.32 14.69
N HIS A 108 -4.68 11.16 13.46
CA HIS A 108 -3.29 11.36 13.09
C HIS A 108 -2.93 12.71 12.47
N LEU A 109 -3.89 13.62 12.27
CA LEU A 109 -3.55 15.01 11.91
C LEU A 109 -2.80 15.74 13.04
N TRP A 110 -2.82 15.21 14.27
CA TRP A 110 -2.07 15.71 15.42
C TRP A 110 -0.61 15.22 15.48
N ILE A 111 -0.17 14.28 14.63
CA ILE A 111 1.24 13.86 14.49
C ILE A 111 2.15 15.06 14.19
N PHE A 112 1.64 16.02 13.42
CA PHE A 112 2.36 17.23 13.04
C PHE A 112 2.47 18.28 14.15
N SER A 113 1.84 18.09 15.31
CA SER A 113 1.92 19.07 16.40
C SER A 113 3.27 19.10 17.11
N GLY A 114 4.03 17.99 17.06
CA GLY A 114 5.36 17.86 17.68
C GLY A 114 6.54 18.08 16.74
N PHE A 115 6.33 18.01 15.42
CA PHE A 115 7.37 18.21 14.41
C PHE A 115 7.04 19.44 13.59
N LYS A 116 8.00 20.36 13.41
CA LYS A 116 7.77 21.54 12.56
C LYS A 116 7.76 21.16 11.08
N ARG A 117 8.48 20.10 10.71
CA ARG A 117 8.59 19.59 9.35
C ARG A 117 8.96 18.11 9.32
N ILE A 118 8.36 17.36 8.41
CA ILE A 118 8.75 15.99 8.06
C ILE A 118 8.96 15.93 6.55
N ASP A 119 10.14 15.47 6.11
CA ASP A 119 10.43 15.27 4.69
C ASP A 119 10.07 13.84 4.28
N VAL A 120 9.12 13.72 3.35
CA VAL A 120 8.64 12.45 2.79
C VAL A 120 9.00 12.39 1.33
N VAL A 121 9.63 11.29 0.90
CA VAL A 121 9.92 11.01 -0.50
C VAL A 121 9.00 9.88 -0.97
N VAL A 122 8.33 10.11 -2.10
CA VAL A 122 7.47 9.12 -2.75
C VAL A 122 8.11 8.73 -4.07
N HIS A 123 8.43 7.44 -4.19
CA HIS A 123 8.94 6.85 -5.43
C HIS A 123 7.82 6.08 -6.12
N CYS A 124 7.38 6.58 -7.27
CA CYS A 124 6.52 5.83 -8.19
C CYS A 124 7.43 4.98 -9.10
N LEU A 125 7.43 3.67 -8.89
CA LEU A 125 8.35 2.75 -9.57
C LEU A 125 7.79 2.30 -10.94
N PRO A 126 8.55 1.60 -11.80
CA PRO A 126 7.97 1.10 -13.04
C PRO A 126 6.78 0.16 -12.79
N PRO A 127 5.69 0.26 -13.57
CA PRO A 127 4.53 -0.61 -13.42
C PRO A 127 4.88 -2.05 -13.82
N LEU A 128 4.33 -3.01 -13.09
CA LEU A 128 4.50 -4.44 -13.31
C LEU A 128 3.18 -5.03 -13.81
N HIS A 129 3.21 -6.07 -14.62
CA HIS A 129 2.01 -6.76 -15.10
C HIS A 129 2.31 -8.24 -15.29
N LEU A 130 1.29 -9.10 -15.19
CA LEU A 130 1.47 -10.49 -15.59
C LEU A 130 1.72 -10.57 -17.10
N GLY A 131 2.61 -11.46 -17.50
CA GLY A 131 3.08 -11.59 -18.87
C GLY A 131 4.39 -12.36 -18.93
N GLU A 132 5.20 -12.11 -19.96
CA GLU A 132 6.44 -12.84 -20.21
C GLU A 132 7.44 -12.79 -19.05
N HIS A 133 7.49 -11.69 -18.29
CA HIS A 133 8.44 -11.51 -17.19
C HIS A 133 7.91 -12.00 -15.83
N TYR A 134 6.59 -12.07 -15.65
CA TYR A 134 5.95 -12.42 -14.38
C TYR A 134 4.76 -13.36 -14.64
N GLU A 135 4.99 -14.66 -14.50
CA GLU A 135 4.00 -15.68 -14.91
C GLU A 135 2.84 -15.84 -13.94
N HIS A 136 3.02 -15.49 -12.66
CA HIS A 136 2.02 -15.72 -11.62
C HIS A 136 2.09 -14.68 -10.50
N ARG A 137 1.01 -14.56 -9.71
CA ARG A 137 0.87 -13.56 -8.62
C ARG A 137 2.03 -13.54 -7.63
N LYS A 138 2.67 -14.68 -7.36
CA LYS A 138 3.81 -14.75 -6.44
C LYS A 138 5.06 -14.06 -6.98
N ALA A 139 5.31 -14.18 -8.29
CA ALA A 139 6.44 -13.55 -8.96
C ALA A 139 6.23 -12.03 -9.03
N LEU A 140 5.00 -11.61 -9.36
CA LEU A 140 4.62 -10.21 -9.36
C LEU A 140 4.73 -9.57 -7.96
N ALA A 141 4.29 -10.29 -6.92
CA ALA A 141 4.43 -9.84 -5.53
C ALA A 141 5.89 -9.69 -5.10
N GLN A 142 6.74 -10.67 -5.46
CA GLN A 142 8.16 -10.61 -5.14
C GLN A 142 8.85 -9.47 -5.89
N ALA A 143 8.59 -9.29 -7.18
CA ALA A 143 9.17 -8.21 -7.97
C ALA A 143 8.77 -6.82 -7.43
N ALA A 144 7.51 -6.66 -7.00
CA ALA A 144 7.05 -5.44 -6.36
C ALA A 144 7.77 -5.19 -5.03
N TYR A 145 7.94 -6.23 -4.21
CA TYR A 145 8.71 -6.16 -2.97
C TYR A 145 10.17 -5.74 -3.23
N ASP A 146 10.85 -6.42 -4.16
CA ASP A 146 12.26 -6.17 -4.46
C ASP A 146 12.47 -4.74 -4.99
N SER A 147 11.57 -4.27 -5.85
CA SER A 147 11.61 -2.91 -6.39
C SER A 147 11.47 -1.86 -5.28
N ILE A 148 10.55 -2.08 -4.34
CA ILE A 148 10.34 -1.18 -3.20
C ILE A 148 11.52 -1.23 -2.23
N ALA A 149 12.03 -2.43 -1.92
CA ALA A 149 13.15 -2.64 -1.02
C ALA A 149 14.41 -1.86 -1.45
N GLN A 150 14.68 -1.81 -2.75
CA GLN A 150 15.81 -1.06 -3.32
C GLN A 150 15.72 0.47 -3.07
N HIS A 151 14.50 1.00 -2.92
CA HIS A 151 14.24 2.44 -2.79
C HIS A 151 13.95 2.89 -1.35
N MET A 152 13.92 1.96 -0.40
CA MET A 152 13.72 2.23 1.03
C MET A 152 15.04 2.40 1.82
N SER A 153 16.19 2.45 1.13
CA SER A 153 17.50 2.75 1.73
C SER A 153 17.74 4.24 1.96
#